data_AF-A4BN25-F1
#
_entry.id   AF-A4BN25-F1
#
_cell.length_a   1.000
_cell.length_b   1.000
_cell.length_c   1.000
_cell.angle_alpha   90.00
_cell.angle_beta   90.00
_cell.angle_gamma   90.00
#
_symmetry.space_group_name_H-M   'P 1'
#
loop_
_entity.id
_entity.type
_entity.pdbx_description
1 polymer ?
#
loop_
_entity_poly.entity_id
_entity_poly.type
_entity_poly.pdbx_seq_one_letter_code
_entity_poly.pdbx_strand_id
1 'polypeptide(L)' 'MRKQYSSDITREQFEQIRPLLESARKHTKSRTVDLYEVFCAILYLLKSGCQWRMLPGEFPK' A
#
# COMPACT_ATOMS: atom_id res chain seq x y z
N MET A 1 -15.18 -0.49 5.52
CA MET A 1 -14.47 0.68 6.11
C MET A 1 -13.02 0.24 6.25
N ARG A 2 -12.07 0.79 5.46
CA ARG A 2 -10.69 0.28 5.41
C ARG A 2 -10.01 0.47 6.77
N LYS A 3 -9.54 -0.62 7.39
CA LYS A 3 -8.67 -0.55 8.58
C LYS A 3 -7.24 -0.28 8.11
N GLN A 4 -6.68 0.83 8.56
CA GLN A 4 -5.34 1.28 8.21
C GLN A 4 -4.28 0.42 8.89
N TYR A 5 -3.19 0.13 8.20
CA TYR A 5 -1.99 -0.35 8.87
C TYR A 5 -1.43 0.77 9.74
N SER A 6 -0.77 0.43 10.85
CA SER A 6 -0.06 1.43 11.67
C SER A 6 1.05 2.18 10.91
N SER A 7 1.42 1.66 9.73
CA SER A 7 2.45 2.19 8.85
C SER A 7 1.88 2.91 7.62
N ASP A 8 0.56 3.11 7.56
CA ASP A 8 -0.09 3.79 6.44
C ASP A 8 0.32 5.27 6.39
N ILE A 9 0.55 5.75 5.18
CA ILE A 9 0.80 7.17 4.87
C ILE A 9 -0.49 7.85 4.43
N THR A 10 -0.56 9.17 4.58
CA THR A 10 -1.72 9.94 4.11
C THR A 10 -1.80 9.91 2.57
N ARG A 11 -3.01 10.04 2.03
CA ARG A 11 -3.20 10.08 0.56
C ARG A 11 -2.47 11.26 -0.08
N GLU A 12 -2.35 12.38 0.62
CA GLU A 12 -1.62 13.57 0.17
C GLU A 12 -0.12 13.29 -0.02
N GLN A 13 0.50 12.58 0.92
CA GLN A 13 1.88 12.12 0.80
C GLN A 13 2.05 11.12 -0.35
N PHE A 14 1.06 10.25 -0.54
CA PHE A 14 1.06 9.28 -1.62
C PHE A 14 0.96 9.94 -3.00
N GLU A 15 0.22 11.04 -3.14
CA GLU A 15 0.05 11.74 -4.42
C GLU A 15 1.39 12.25 -5.00
N GLN A 16 2.36 12.56 -4.14
CA GLN A 16 3.72 12.93 -4.56
C GLN A 16 4.52 11.74 -5.14
N ILE A 17 4.25 10.52 -4.66
CA ILE A 17 4.93 9.28 -5.05
C ILE A 17 4.24 8.62 -6.24
N ARG A 18 2.92 8.81 -6.36
CA ARG A 18 2.09 8.31 -7.45
C ARG A 18 2.67 8.55 -8.85
N PRO A 19 3.14 9.75 -9.24
CA PRO A 19 3.68 9.98 -10.58
C PRO A 19 4.95 9.14 -10.85
N LEU A 20 5.78 8.88 -9.83
CA LEU A 20 6.95 8.02 -9.97
C LEU A 20 6.53 6.58 -10.27
N LEU A 21 5.54 6.06 -9.54
CA LEU A 21 5.00 4.72 -9.76
C LEU A 21 4.28 4.57 -11.10
N GLU A 22 3.60 5.62 -11.56
CA GLU A 22 2.95 5.63 -12.87
C GLU A 22 3.96 5.76 -14.03
N SER A 23 5.02 6.53 -13.86
CA SER A 23 6.09 6.70 -14.86
C SER A 23 6.89 5.42 -15.14
N ALA A 24 6.95 4.50 -14.18
CA ALA A 24 7.62 3.21 -14.35
C ALA A 24 6.88 2.26 -15.33
N ARG A 25 5.65 2.59 -15.74
CA ARG A 25 4.81 1.71 -16.56
C ARG A 25 5.07 1.89 -18.07
N LYS A 26 5.62 0.86 -18.71
CA LYS A 26 5.97 0.84 -20.15
C LYS A 26 4.99 0.06 -21.06
N HIS A 27 3.67 0.10 -20.85
CA HIS A 27 2.64 -0.71 -21.60
C HIS A 27 2.50 -2.18 -21.19
N THR A 28 1.85 -2.45 -20.05
CA THR A 28 1.34 -3.80 -19.72
C THR A 28 -0.14 -3.71 -19.33
N LYS A 29 -0.83 -4.86 -19.24
CA LYS A 29 -2.25 -5.06 -18.87
C LYS A 29 -2.78 -3.99 -17.91
N SER A 30 -4.02 -3.53 -18.14
CA SER A 30 -4.67 -2.53 -17.28
C SER A 30 -4.68 -2.99 -15.82
N ARG A 31 -4.39 -2.07 -14.91
CA ARG A 31 -4.28 -2.33 -13.48
C ARG A 31 -5.67 -2.57 -12.91
N THR A 32 -5.86 -3.68 -12.22
CA THR A 32 -7.10 -3.99 -11.48
C THR A 32 -7.03 -3.68 -10.00
N VAL A 33 -5.86 -3.28 -9.49
CA VAL A 33 -5.58 -3.04 -8.06
C VAL A 33 -5.20 -1.59 -7.78
N ASP A 34 -5.66 -1.06 -6.64
CA ASP A 34 -5.34 0.32 -6.22
C ASP A 34 -3.84 0.44 -5.89
N LEU A 35 -3.23 1.47 -6.47
CA LEU A 35 -1.84 1.86 -6.30
C LEU A 35 -1.48 2.15 -4.85
N TYR A 36 -2.39 2.83 -4.17
CA TYR A 36 -2.24 3.23 -2.78
C TYR A 36 -2.25 2.02 -1.85
N GLU A 37 -3.11 1.03 -2.13
CA GLU A 37 -3.20 -0.20 -1.33
C GLU A 37 -1.93 -1.04 -1.43
N VAL A 38 -1.40 -1.21 -2.64
CA VAL A 38 -0.14 -1.95 -2.86
C VAL A 38 1.02 -1.25 -2.16
N PHE A 39 1.08 0.08 -2.24
CA PHE A 39 2.14 0.85 -1.59
C PHE A 39 2.07 0.74 -0.06
N CYS A 40 0.88 0.87 0.52
CA CYS A 40 0.64 0.64 1.95
C CYS A 40 1.04 -0.77 2.39
N ALA A 41 0.72 -1.80 1.59
CA ALA A 41 1.12 -3.18 1.90
C ALA A 41 2.64 -3.38 1.86
N ILE A 42 3.34 -2.77 0.89
CA ILE A 42 4.81 -2.80 0.81
C ILE A 42 5.44 -2.04 2.00
N LEU A 43 4.90 -0.88 2.36
CA LEU A 43 5.35 -0.13 3.53
C LEU A 43 5.18 -0.92 4.82
N TYR A 44 4.05 -1.60 4.98
CA TYR A 44 3.82 -2.52 6.09
C TYR A 44 4.90 -3.61 6.12
N LEU A 45 5.21 -4.25 4.99
CA LEU A 45 6.25 -5.27 4.92
C LEU A 45 7.62 -4.71 5.31
N LEU A 46 8.01 -3.56 4.75
CA LEU A 46 9.31 -2.94 5.00
C LEU A 46 9.49 -2.47 6.44
N LYS A 47 8.44 -1.89 7.05
CA LYS A 47 8.53 -1.34 8.41
C LYS A 47 8.43 -2.41 9.49
N SER A 48 7.67 -3.46 9.23
CA SER A 48 7.33 -4.47 10.24
C SER A 48 8.10 -5.78 10.10
N GLY A 49 8.53 -6.13 8.88
CA GLY A 49 9.00 -7.48 8.58
C GLY A 49 7.92 -8.54 8.66
N CYS A 50 6.64 -8.19 8.39
CA CYS A 50 5.45 -9.05 8.54
C CYS A 50 5.08 -9.39 10.00
N GLN A 51 5.07 -8.39 10.88
CA GLN A 51 4.61 -8.61 12.26
C GLN A 51 3.09 -8.80 12.36
N TRP A 52 2.68 -9.98 12.83
CA TRP A 52 1.28 -10.35 13.07
C TRP A 52 0.46 -9.34 13.89
N ARG A 53 1.10 -8.61 14.81
CA ARG A 53 0.43 -7.58 15.63
C ARG A 53 0.04 -6.31 14.86
N MET A 54 0.65 -6.06 13.71
CA MET A 54 0.40 -4.88 12.91
C MET A 54 -0.51 -5.16 11.70
N LEU A 55 -1.04 -6.40 11.60
CA LEU A 55 -2.09 -6.70 10.63
C LEU A 55 -3.42 -6.04 11.01
N PRO A 56 -4.19 -5.57 10.02
CA PRO A 56 -5.51 -5.03 10.24
C PRO A 56 -6.42 -6.15 10.72
N GLY A 57 -7.29 -5.84 11.68
CA GLY A 57 -8.21 -6.80 12.30
C GLY A 57 -9.35 -7.29 11.39
N GLU A 58 -9.15 -7.35 10.08
CA GLU A 58 -10.01 -8.06 9.11
C GLU A 58 -9.39 -9.39 8.68
N PHE A 59 -8.12 -9.64 9.01
CA PHE A 59 -7.55 -10.98 8.85
C PHE A 59 -8.18 -11.93 9.87
N PRO A 60 -8.58 -13.14 9.45
CA PRO A 60 -9.08 -14.15 10.37
C PRO A 60 -8.00 -14.44 11.42
N LYS A 61 -8.43 -14.55 12.67
CA LYS A 61 -7.58 -14.97 13.80
C LYS A 61 -7.12 -16.40 13.62
#